data_AF-A0A9Q8MTZ7-F1
#
_entry.id   AF-A0A9Q8MTZ7-F1
#
_cell.length_a   1.000
_cell.length_b   1.000
_cell.length_c   1.000
_cell.angle_alpha   90.00
_cell.angle_beta   90.00
_cell.angle_gamma   90.00
#
_symmetry.space_group_name_H-M   'P 1'
#
loop_
_entity.id
_entity.type
_entity.pdbx_description
1 polymer ?
#
loop_
_entity_poly.entity_id
_entity_poly.type
_entity_poly.pdbx_seq_one_letter_code
_entity_poly.pdbx_strand_id
1 'polypeptide(L)'
;MNKDTAIFAGGCFWCMVEPFDQQPGIEKVISGYTGGHVPNPTYEEVCSHTTGHTEAVEITFDPSIISYKQLVDIYWRQTDPTDASGQFQDRGDSYRPVIFVNSDEQRKIAENSKEELANSGMFDEPIVTKIEDAKTFYPAEEYHQDFYKKNPLRNQIEELGGRQQFKDTKWKK
;
A
#
# COMPACT_ATOMS: atom_id res chain seq x y z
N MET A 1 6.56 -21.06 13.37
CA MET A 1 5.92 -20.26 12.30
C MET A 1 6.96 -19.27 11.84
N ASN A 2 7.34 -19.33 10.57
CA ASN A 2 8.19 -18.30 9.97
C ASN A 2 7.26 -17.10 9.73
N LYS A 3 7.63 -15.90 10.16
CA LYS A 3 6.82 -14.70 9.96
C LYS A 3 7.70 -13.66 9.29
N ASP A 4 7.16 -13.01 8.28
CA ASP A 4 7.79 -11.89 7.61
C ASP A 4 6.82 -10.71 7.54
N THR A 5 7.35 -9.52 7.28
CA THR A 5 6.58 -8.28 7.18
C THR A 5 6.73 -7.62 5.82
N ALA A 6 5.65 -7.05 5.31
CA ALA A 6 5.64 -6.26 4.09
C ALA A 6 5.00 -4.90 4.37
N ILE A 7 5.58 -3.82 3.83
CA ILE A 7 5.06 -2.46 4.03
C ILE A 7 4.77 -1.84 2.66
N PHE A 8 3.52 -1.40 2.47
CA PHE A 8 3.06 -0.81 1.22
C PHE A 8 2.36 0.53 1.44
N ALA A 9 2.72 1.53 0.65
CA ALA A 9 2.07 2.83 0.55
C ALA A 9 1.43 3.00 -0.83
N GLY A 10 0.19 3.50 -0.87
CA GLY A 10 -0.65 3.40 -2.05
C GLY A 10 -1.93 4.22 -2.00
N GLY A 11 -1.88 5.41 -1.39
CA GLY A 11 -3.06 6.26 -1.16
C GLY A 11 -3.67 6.01 0.20
N CYS A 12 -4.97 6.31 0.35
CA CYS A 12 -5.71 6.05 1.58
C CYS A 12 -5.49 4.60 2.08
N PHE A 13 -4.92 4.47 3.28
CA PHE A 13 -4.61 3.16 3.85
C PHE A 13 -5.84 2.30 4.15
N TRP A 14 -7.05 2.89 4.27
CA TRP A 14 -8.28 2.16 4.56
C TRP A 14 -8.64 1.22 3.42
N CYS A 15 -8.52 1.72 2.19
CA CYS A 15 -8.68 0.97 0.96
C CYS A 15 -7.61 -0.12 0.77
N MET A 16 -6.44 0.07 1.36
CA MET A 16 -5.32 -0.86 1.24
C MET A 16 -5.46 -2.07 2.17
N VAL A 17 -6.16 -1.97 3.31
CA VAL A 17 -6.23 -3.05 4.31
C VAL A 17 -7.02 -4.26 3.81
N GLU A 18 -8.26 -4.05 3.36
CA GLU A 18 -9.20 -5.13 3.03
C GLU A 18 -8.66 -6.15 2.00
N PRO A 19 -8.00 -5.73 0.90
CA PRO A 19 -7.44 -6.66 -0.09
C PRO A 19 -6.43 -7.66 0.46
N PHE A 20 -5.69 -7.28 1.52
CA PHE A 20 -4.72 -8.17 2.17
C PHE A 20 -5.36 -8.96 3.32
N ASP A 21 -6.16 -8.34 4.18
CA ASP A 21 -6.69 -8.98 5.40
C ASP A 21 -7.53 -10.25 5.11
N GLN A 22 -8.09 -10.37 3.91
CA GLN A 22 -8.88 -11.52 3.48
C GLN A 22 -8.04 -12.70 2.93
N GLN A 23 -6.73 -12.55 2.78
CA GLN A 23 -5.89 -13.58 2.15
C GLN A 23 -5.46 -14.67 3.16
N PRO A 24 -5.48 -15.96 2.76
CA PRO A 24 -4.87 -17.02 3.55
C PRO A 24 -3.39 -16.74 3.82
N GLY A 25 -2.95 -16.93 5.06
CA GLY A 25 -1.55 -16.70 5.46
C GLY A 25 -1.26 -15.28 5.94
N ILE A 26 -2.21 -14.36 5.87
CA ILE A 26 -2.12 -13.07 6.53
C ILE A 26 -2.51 -13.22 8.00
N GLU A 27 -1.64 -12.75 8.89
CA GLU A 27 -1.88 -12.78 10.33
C GLU A 27 -2.42 -11.44 10.85
N LYS A 28 -1.91 -10.34 10.28
CA LYS A 28 -2.27 -8.99 10.72
C LYS A 28 -1.98 -7.96 9.64
N VAL A 29 -2.86 -6.97 9.50
CA VAL A 29 -2.64 -5.77 8.70
C VAL A 29 -2.85 -4.54 9.60
N ILE A 30 -1.88 -3.64 9.65
CA ILE A 30 -1.90 -2.43 10.48
C ILE A 30 -1.81 -1.20 9.56
N SER A 31 -2.73 -0.26 9.73
CA SER A 31 -2.64 1.07 9.11
C SER A 31 -1.65 1.96 9.88
N GLY A 32 -0.83 2.73 9.18
CA GLY A 32 0.16 3.59 9.82
C GLY A 32 0.89 4.52 8.86
N TYR A 33 1.99 5.08 9.37
CA TYR A 33 2.78 6.11 8.72
C TYR A 33 4.25 5.70 8.67
N THR A 34 4.90 5.89 7.52
CA THR A 34 6.34 5.64 7.36
C THR A 34 6.94 6.49 6.26
N GLY A 35 8.26 6.41 6.08
CA GLY A 35 9.00 7.10 5.02
C GLY A 35 9.45 8.53 5.38
N GLY A 36 8.80 9.16 6.37
CA GLY A 36 9.05 10.53 6.81
C GLY A 36 10.15 10.69 7.86
N HIS A 37 10.21 11.89 8.45
CA HIS A 37 11.28 12.29 9.37
C HIS A 37 10.78 12.74 10.76
N VAL A 38 9.47 12.96 10.93
CA VAL A 38 8.88 13.33 12.22
C VAL A 38 8.62 12.05 13.05
N PRO A 39 9.14 11.93 14.27
CA PRO A 39 8.89 10.77 15.11
C PRO A 39 7.49 10.80 15.72
N ASN A 40 6.82 9.64 15.79
CA ASN A 40 5.48 9.47 16.37
C ASN A 40 4.45 10.49 15.83
N PRO A 41 4.29 10.60 14.49
CA PRO A 41 3.37 11.58 13.91
C PRO A 41 1.91 11.24 14.23
N THR A 42 1.07 12.27 14.41
CA THR A 42 -0.40 12.09 14.42
C THR A 42 -0.97 12.11 13.01
N TYR A 43 -2.20 11.63 12.84
CA TYR A 43 -2.91 11.74 11.57
C TYR A 43 -2.94 13.17 11.02
N GLU A 44 -3.25 14.15 11.86
CA GLU A 44 -3.32 15.57 11.45
C GLU A 44 -1.97 16.11 10.97
N GLU A 45 -0.87 15.69 11.61
CA GLU A 45 0.47 16.06 11.18
C GLU A 45 0.80 15.45 9.81
N VAL A 46 0.42 14.20 9.56
CA VAL A 46 0.63 13.56 8.25
C VAL A 46 -0.24 14.19 7.16
N CYS A 47 -1.49 14.54 7.47
CA CYS A 47 -2.38 15.27 6.57
C CYS A 47 -1.91 16.69 6.26
N SER A 48 -1.03 17.28 7.08
CA SER A 48 -0.41 18.57 6.76
C SER A 48 0.64 18.49 5.65
N HIS A 49 1.05 17.27 5.24
CA HIS A 49 2.10 17.00 4.24
C HIS A 49 3.50 17.52 4.61
N THR A 50 3.73 17.92 5.86
CA THR A 50 5.04 18.47 6.30
C THR A 50 5.98 17.44 6.90
N THR A 51 5.47 16.27 7.30
CA THR A 51 6.24 15.25 8.02
C THR A 51 7.08 14.35 7.12
N GLY A 52 6.84 14.39 5.81
CA GLY A 52 7.42 13.50 4.79
C GLY A 52 6.90 12.06 4.85
N HIS A 53 6.04 11.73 5.82
CA HIS A 53 5.42 10.42 5.92
C HIS A 53 4.41 10.21 4.80
N THR A 54 4.16 8.95 4.50
CA THR A 54 3.06 8.49 3.67
C THR A 54 2.19 7.56 4.49
N GLU A 55 0.89 7.55 4.18
CA GLU A 55 0.00 6.50 4.64
C GLU A 55 0.45 5.16 4.04
N ALA A 56 0.53 4.15 4.90
CA ALA A 56 0.98 2.82 4.55
C ALA A 56 0.27 1.75 5.37
N VAL A 57 0.34 0.51 4.89
CA VAL A 57 -0.06 -0.68 5.65
C VAL A 57 1.16 -1.56 5.92
N GLU A 58 1.30 -2.02 7.15
CA GLU A 58 2.24 -3.08 7.54
C GLU A 58 1.48 -4.41 7.64
N ILE A 59 1.95 -5.40 6.89
CA ILE A 59 1.33 -6.72 6.77
C ILE A 59 2.26 -7.74 7.38
N THR A 60 1.80 -8.46 8.41
CA THR A 60 2.47 -9.65 8.94
C THR A 60 1.89 -10.89 8.29
N PHE A 61 2.74 -11.71 7.67
CA PHE A 61 2.31 -12.88 6.91
C PHE A 61 3.20 -14.10 7.15
N ASP A 62 2.63 -15.29 6.90
CA ASP A 62 3.37 -16.55 6.87
C ASP A 62 3.84 -16.84 5.43
N PRO A 63 5.16 -16.72 5.13
CA PRO A 63 5.71 -16.96 3.80
C PRO A 63 5.57 -18.41 3.31
N SER A 64 5.21 -19.36 4.19
CA SER A 64 4.90 -20.73 3.77
C SER A 64 3.50 -20.90 3.19
N ILE A 65 2.60 -19.92 3.40
CA ILE A 65 1.22 -19.93 2.92
C ILE A 65 1.03 -18.90 1.80
N ILE A 66 1.55 -17.67 1.97
CA ILE A 66 1.48 -16.59 0.98
C ILE A 66 2.85 -15.96 0.78
N SER A 67 3.30 -15.91 -0.47
CA SER A 67 4.61 -15.34 -0.82
C SER A 67 4.57 -13.82 -0.88
N TYR A 68 5.73 -13.19 -0.63
CA TYR A 68 5.88 -11.75 -0.83
C TYR A 68 5.53 -11.30 -2.25
N LYS A 69 5.84 -12.11 -3.27
CA LYS A 69 5.45 -11.82 -4.67
C LYS A 69 3.93 -11.69 -4.81
N GLN A 70 3.15 -12.58 -4.19
CA GLN A 70 1.69 -12.48 -4.22
C GLN A 70 1.19 -11.20 -3.56
N LEU A 71 1.84 -10.75 -2.48
CA LEU A 71 1.52 -9.46 -1.85
C LEU A 71 1.80 -8.28 -2.79
N VAL A 72 2.94 -8.30 -3.48
CA VAL A 72 3.28 -7.29 -4.51
C VAL A 72 2.28 -7.34 -5.68
N ASP A 73 1.87 -8.52 -6.13
CA ASP A 73 0.86 -8.68 -7.19
C ASP A 73 -0.52 -8.13 -6.75
N ILE A 74 -0.88 -8.24 -5.46
CA ILE A 74 -2.09 -7.61 -4.90
C ILE A 74 -1.92 -6.08 -4.88
N TYR A 75 -0.76 -5.58 -4.45
CA TYR A 75 -0.45 -4.15 -4.37
C TYR A 75 -0.66 -3.43 -5.72
N TRP A 76 -0.19 -4.02 -6.83
CA TRP A 76 -0.35 -3.44 -8.17
C TRP A 76 -1.81 -3.32 -8.61
N ARG A 77 -2.70 -4.14 -8.06
CA ARG A 77 -4.14 -4.07 -8.34
C ARG A 77 -4.84 -2.98 -7.55
N GLN A 78 -4.26 -2.56 -6.43
CA GLN A 78 -4.86 -1.54 -5.58
C GLN A 78 -4.38 -0.13 -5.93
N THR A 79 -3.15 0.02 -6.42
CA THR A 79 -2.53 1.31 -6.65
C THR A 79 -2.45 1.64 -8.14
N ASP A 80 -2.59 2.92 -8.48
CA ASP A 80 -2.21 3.42 -9.81
C ASP A 80 -0.68 3.59 -9.84
N PRO A 81 0.04 2.72 -10.55
CA PRO A 81 1.49 2.68 -10.49
C PRO A 81 2.15 3.74 -11.39
N THR A 82 1.37 4.55 -12.13
CA THR A 82 1.89 5.59 -13.03
C THR A 82 1.74 7.02 -12.46
N ASP A 83 1.03 7.18 -11.34
CA ASP A 83 0.83 8.47 -10.68
C ASP A 83 1.70 8.64 -9.43
N ALA A 84 2.72 9.49 -9.53
CA ALA A 84 3.63 9.79 -8.42
C ALA A 84 3.09 10.85 -7.44
N SER A 85 2.01 11.57 -7.81
CA SER A 85 1.54 12.77 -7.10
C SER A 85 0.30 12.53 -6.22
N GLY A 86 -0.04 11.26 -6.00
CA GLY A 86 -1.16 10.81 -5.20
C GLY A 86 -1.75 9.53 -5.77
N GLN A 87 -2.91 9.15 -5.27
CA GLN A 87 -3.65 7.96 -5.71
C GLN A 87 -5.14 8.30 -5.78
N PHE A 88 -5.67 8.30 -7.00
CA PHE A 88 -7.07 8.62 -7.28
C PHE A 88 -7.44 10.01 -6.73
N GLN A 89 -8.49 10.11 -5.92
CA GLN A 89 -8.90 11.35 -5.24
C GLN A 89 -7.90 11.83 -4.17
N ASP A 90 -7.05 10.96 -3.63
CA ASP A 90 -6.11 11.28 -2.56
C ASP A 90 -4.84 11.91 -3.16
N ARG A 91 -4.61 13.21 -2.96
CA ARG A 91 -3.51 13.96 -3.59
C ARG A 91 -2.49 14.43 -2.57
N GLY A 92 -1.22 14.47 -2.98
CA GLY A 92 -0.11 14.98 -2.18
C GLY A 92 0.87 13.89 -1.75
N ASP A 93 1.99 14.32 -1.20
CA ASP A 93 3.14 13.45 -0.91
C ASP A 93 2.80 12.34 0.09
N SER A 94 1.81 12.54 0.96
CA SER A 94 1.36 11.55 1.95
C SER A 94 0.64 10.35 1.33
N TYR A 95 0.35 10.39 0.03
CA TYR A 95 -0.41 9.37 -0.70
C TYR A 95 0.37 8.74 -1.85
N ARG A 96 1.67 9.04 -1.95
CA ARG A 96 2.52 8.54 -3.05
C ARG A 96 2.67 7.01 -3.00
N PRO A 97 2.74 6.33 -4.16
CA PRO A 97 2.93 4.88 -4.20
C PRO A 97 4.39 4.50 -3.90
N VAL A 98 4.60 3.70 -2.85
CA VAL A 98 5.92 3.19 -2.44
C VAL A 98 5.78 1.76 -1.92
N ILE A 99 6.70 0.89 -2.33
CA ILE A 99 6.93 -0.41 -1.72
C ILE A 99 8.16 -0.29 -0.81
N PHE A 100 7.97 -0.53 0.49
CA PHE A 100 9.04 -0.50 1.48
C PHE A 100 9.53 -1.93 1.74
N VAL A 101 10.79 -2.21 1.42
CA VAL A 101 11.38 -3.56 1.48
C VAL A 101 12.25 -3.70 2.72
N ASN A 102 12.16 -4.85 3.41
CA ASN A 102 12.91 -5.12 4.63
C ASN A 102 14.16 -6.01 4.42
N SER A 103 14.38 -6.49 3.19
CA SER A 103 15.44 -7.42 2.83
C SER A 103 15.79 -7.35 1.34
N ASP A 104 17.00 -7.83 0.99
CA ASP A 104 17.44 -7.92 -0.41
C ASP A 104 16.56 -8.84 -1.26
N GLU A 105 15.98 -9.88 -0.64
CA GLU A 105 15.05 -10.78 -1.33
C GLU A 105 13.75 -10.08 -1.68
N GLN A 106 13.15 -9.33 -0.74
CA GLN A 106 11.98 -8.50 -1.03
C GLN A 106 12.28 -7.44 -2.09
N ARG A 107 13.45 -6.78 -2.01
CA ARG A 107 13.91 -5.82 -3.02
C ARG A 107 13.91 -6.44 -4.41
N LYS A 108 14.58 -7.58 -4.57
CA LYS A 108 14.67 -8.28 -5.85
C LYS A 108 13.30 -8.68 -6.38
N ILE A 109 12.41 -9.18 -5.52
CA ILE A 109 11.05 -9.57 -5.93
C ILE A 109 10.24 -8.34 -6.38
N ALA A 110 10.29 -7.25 -5.63
CA ALA A 110 9.57 -6.02 -5.95
C ALA A 110 10.07 -5.38 -7.25
N GLU A 111 11.39 -5.33 -7.45
CA GLU A 111 12.01 -4.76 -8.65
C GLU A 111 11.70 -5.60 -9.90
N ASN A 112 11.81 -6.93 -9.80
CA ASN A 112 11.42 -7.83 -10.89
C ASN A 112 9.93 -7.71 -11.23
N SER A 113 9.06 -7.67 -10.22
CA SER A 113 7.61 -7.52 -10.42
C SER A 113 7.26 -6.18 -11.05
N LYS A 114 7.95 -5.09 -10.68
CA LYS A 114 7.82 -3.78 -11.30
C LYS A 114 8.22 -3.81 -12.78
N GLU A 115 9.33 -4.48 -13.11
CA GLU A 115 9.79 -4.65 -14.49
C GLU A 115 8.82 -5.50 -15.32
N GLU A 116 8.33 -6.62 -14.77
CA GLU A 116 7.30 -7.45 -15.38
C GLU A 116 6.04 -6.63 -15.69
N LEU A 117 5.60 -5.78 -14.75
CA LEU A 117 4.45 -4.91 -14.93
C LEU A 117 4.68 -3.88 -16.04
N ALA A 118 5.84 -3.23 -16.05
CA ALA A 118 6.20 -2.26 -17.08
C ALA A 118 6.24 -2.88 -18.49
N ASN A 119 6.70 -4.13 -18.59
CA ASN A 119 6.80 -4.86 -19.85
C ASN A 119 5.50 -5.57 -20.27
N SER A 120 4.47 -5.58 -19.42
CA SER A 120 3.22 -6.30 -19.67
C SER A 120 2.34 -5.67 -20.76
N GLY A 121 2.59 -4.40 -21.12
CA GLY A 121 1.73 -3.62 -22.01
C GLY A 121 0.38 -3.20 -21.40
N MET A 122 0.23 -3.33 -20.08
CA MET A 122 -1.00 -2.95 -19.35
C MET A 122 -1.10 -1.44 -19.10
N PHE A 123 0.06 -0.77 -19.04
CA PHE A 123 0.21 0.66 -18.80
C PHE A 123 0.98 1.29 -19.95
N ASP A 124 0.45 2.38 -20.50
CA ASP A 124 1.11 3.16 -21.55
C ASP A 124 2.16 4.12 -20.97
N GLU A 125 2.04 4.44 -19.68
CA GLU A 125 2.94 5.31 -18.94
C GLU A 125 3.96 4.51 -18.10
N PRO A 126 5.13 5.08 -17.80
CA PRO A 126 6.14 4.43 -16.97
C PRO A 126 5.61 4.10 -15.56
N ILE A 127 6.07 2.97 -15.00
CA ILE A 127 5.78 2.61 -13.62
C ILE A 127 6.66 3.43 -12.66
N VAL A 128 6.05 4.41 -11.97
CA VAL A 128 6.75 5.38 -11.11
C VAL A 128 6.82 5.00 -9.65
N THR A 129 6.09 3.96 -9.21
CA THR A 129 6.15 3.43 -7.84
C THR A 129 7.59 3.22 -7.38
N LYS A 130 7.94 3.79 -6.23
CA LYS A 130 9.30 3.68 -5.67
C LYS A 130 9.45 2.39 -4.87
N ILE A 131 10.68 1.87 -4.83
CA ILE A 131 11.06 0.72 -4.01
C ILE A 131 12.17 1.20 -3.08
N GLU A 132 11.81 1.44 -1.81
CA GLU A 132 12.68 2.07 -0.80
C GLU A 132 12.94 1.09 0.36
N ASP A 133 14.05 1.26 1.08
CA ASP A 133 14.28 0.49 2.30
C ASP A 133 13.22 0.84 3.35
N ALA A 134 12.73 -0.17 4.07
CA ALA A 134 11.80 0.01 5.16
C ALA A 134 12.40 0.95 6.23
N LYS A 135 11.62 2.00 6.57
CA LYS A 135 11.92 2.91 7.68
C LYS A 135 11.03 2.56 8.87
N THR A 136 11.23 3.26 9.99
CA THR A 136 10.37 3.15 11.17
C THR A 136 8.90 3.33 10.77
N PHE A 137 8.10 2.32 11.10
CA PHE A 137 6.66 2.32 10.92
C PHE A 137 5.99 2.78 12.22
N TYR A 138 5.10 3.76 12.11
CA TYR A 138 4.31 4.28 13.21
C TYR A 138 2.86 3.84 13.03
N PRO A 139 2.33 2.94 13.87
CA PRO A 139 0.91 2.57 13.82
C PRO A 139 0.03 3.82 13.97
N ALA A 140 -0.96 3.94 13.09
CA ALA A 140 -1.99 4.98 13.19
C ALA A 140 -2.91 4.70 14.39
N GLU A 141 -3.68 5.71 14.76
CA GLU A 141 -4.65 5.67 15.85
C GLU A 141 -5.67 4.53 15.68
N GLU A 142 -6.17 4.00 16.80
CA GLU A 142 -7.02 2.80 16.83
C GLU A 142 -8.31 2.92 15.98
N TYR A 143 -8.81 4.15 15.78
CA TYR A 143 -9.99 4.37 14.94
C TYR A 143 -9.71 4.18 13.44
N HIS A 144 -8.45 4.22 13.00
CA HIS A 144 -8.04 3.89 11.62
C HIS A 144 -7.85 2.39 11.40
N GLN A 145 -7.69 1.59 12.45
CA GLN A 145 -7.49 0.14 12.36
C GLN A 145 -8.82 -0.55 12.07
N ASP A 146 -8.80 -1.61 11.24
CA ASP A 146 -10.00 -2.36 10.82
C ASP A 146 -11.12 -1.47 10.24
N PHE A 147 -10.75 -0.34 9.62
CA PHE A 147 -11.72 0.68 9.20
C PHE A 147 -12.81 0.14 8.29
N TYR A 148 -12.47 -0.76 7.35
CA TYR A 148 -13.44 -1.38 6.45
C TYR A 148 -14.49 -2.24 7.17
N LYS A 149 -14.13 -2.84 8.32
CA LYS A 149 -15.05 -3.59 9.19
C LYS A 149 -15.91 -2.65 10.04
N LYS A 150 -15.29 -1.61 10.61
CA LYS A 150 -15.94 -0.67 11.53
C LYS A 150 -16.87 0.31 10.80
N ASN A 151 -16.51 0.74 9.58
CA ASN A 151 -17.19 1.76 8.79
C ASN A 151 -17.33 1.37 7.30
N PRO A 152 -18.05 0.27 6.98
CA PRO A 152 -18.09 -0.29 5.63
C PRO A 152 -18.62 0.69 4.57
N LEU A 153 -19.66 1.47 4.89
CA LEU A 153 -20.21 2.45 3.96
C LEU A 153 -19.19 3.55 3.62
N ARG A 154 -18.45 4.03 4.62
CA ARG A 154 -17.43 5.06 4.40
C ARG A 154 -16.27 4.50 3.60
N ASN A 155 -15.81 3.29 3.91
CA ASN A 155 -14.78 2.60 3.13
C ASN A 155 -15.18 2.46 1.65
N GLN A 156 -16.43 2.09 1.39
CA GLN A 156 -16.95 1.99 0.03
C GLN A 156 -16.96 3.34 -0.70
N ILE A 157 -17.26 4.45 0.00
CA ILE A 157 -17.20 5.79 -0.60
C ILE A 157 -15.75 6.13 -1.01
N GLU A 158 -14.77 5.84 -0.17
CA GLU A 158 -13.35 6.08 -0.50
C GLU A 158 -12.90 5.23 -1.70
N GLU A 159 -13.31 3.96 -1.75
CA GLU A 159 -13.07 3.08 -2.91
C GLU A 159 -13.68 3.61 -4.21
N LEU A 160 -14.88 4.20 -4.14
CA LEU A 160 -15.55 4.82 -5.29
C LEU A 160 -14.88 6.13 -5.72
N GLY A 161 -13.95 6.67 -4.95
CA GLY A 161 -13.12 7.84 -5.28
C GLY A 161 -12.11 7.64 -6.41
N GLY A 162 -12.20 6.53 -7.14
CA GLY A 162 -11.43 6.23 -8.35
C GLY A 162 -10.73 4.87 -8.33
N ARG A 163 -10.45 4.33 -7.13
CA ARG A 163 -9.78 3.03 -6.98
C ARG A 163 -10.60 1.88 -7.56
N GLN A 164 -11.91 1.89 -7.33
CA GLN A 164 -12.82 0.89 -7.90
C GLN A 164 -12.84 0.94 -9.43
N GLN A 165 -12.92 2.14 -10.02
CA GLN A 165 -12.89 2.32 -11.47
C GLN A 165 -11.56 1.84 -12.07
N PHE A 166 -10.44 2.13 -11.40
CA PHE A 166 -9.12 1.64 -11.80
C PHE A 166 -9.08 0.11 -11.84
N LYS A 167 -9.52 -0.56 -10.76
CA LYS A 167 -9.62 -2.02 -10.70
C LYS A 167 -10.47 -2.57 -11.86
N ASP A 168 -11.61 -1.97 -12.12
CA ASP A 168 -12.54 -2.43 -13.14
C ASP A 168 -12.04 -2.21 -14.57
N THR A 169 -11.22 -1.19 -14.81
CA THR A 169 -10.72 -0.86 -16.16
C THR A 169 -9.39 -1.53 -16.50
N LYS A 170 -8.49 -1.68 -15.52
CA LYS A 170 -7.15 -2.25 -15.74
C LYS A 170 -7.06 -3.74 -15.45
N TRP A 171 -7.85 -4.24 -14.50
CA TRP A 171 -7.64 -5.58 -13.93
C TRP A 171 -8.82 -6.54 -14.11
N LYS A 172 -10.03 -6.06 -14.40
CA LYS A 172 -11.14 -6.91 -14.85
C LYS A 172 -11.11 -7.04 -16.38
N LYS A 173 -10.64 -8.19 -16.87
CA LYS A 173 -10.96 -8.70 -18.20
C LYS A 173 -11.90 -9.88 -18.07
#